data_AF-A0A2N1TBM4-F1
#
_entry.id   AF-A0A2N1TBM4-F1
#
_cell.length_a   1.000
_cell.length_b   1.000
_cell.length_c   1.000
_cell.angle_alpha   90.00
_cell.angle_beta   90.00
_cell.angle_gamma   90.00
#
_symmetry.space_group_name_H-M   'P 1'
#
loop_
_entity.id
_entity.type
_entity.pdbx_description
1 polymer ?
#
loop_
_entity_poly.entity_id
_entity_poly.type
_entity_poly.pdbx_seq_one_letter_code
_entity_poly.pdbx_strand_id
1 'polypeptide(L)'
;MKNIKKISIFIVLVAVGFYLYLVFGSYNKAGGDLTEISMTASDVRMAENEEEVGLEDGAENEVGEVPFGVVIPSKLISDPLKLEVFYKELSDVVSPSLIVIMDARSSVDSAGVEVCVECRYVSEFGEAKVDAELAKLLIKESGIEARDAKLLNENGILVHSKMIARFYPNSKILPITLQSNLDESVRSDLADWMNLNLPEDAMVILDLGVSENVISEVAEFQNNSFVRVLRALSDVPSNLNVDCVSCLDVVMQTMKARGHEVLSELEDGIKLYLQGNGEDSAGVSFMLMGNVVNPPDFSYLRDFDYAAIADRSSFLHYFRDLQGADYGFLKGFDLMMFEVKVGCYRERFGAVTVHMCGVGSEGNELRQIMDFDEDDVVVVFRDFRGLSLSEAKVLGRKAVDEGADVVVGRGLKEIGPMELWKGGVVIYSLGDFITDSGLALSPNLSSSGVVMGVSYDDGEFSFYPFAVKIENGYPRLGDSTLQTQMNSKLIAN
;
A
#
# COMPACT_ATOMS: atom_id res chain seq x y z
N MET A 1 33.28 -32.63 59.26
CA MET A 1 32.04 -31.94 58.84
C MET A 1 32.04 -30.40 58.93
N LYS A 2 33.01 -29.72 59.59
CA LYS A 2 33.04 -28.23 59.66
C LYS A 2 33.47 -27.51 58.37
N ASN A 3 34.20 -28.17 57.46
CA ASN A 3 34.72 -27.52 56.24
C ASN A 3 33.72 -27.48 55.07
N ILE A 4 32.72 -28.37 55.04
CA ILE A 4 31.72 -28.40 53.95
C ILE A 4 30.78 -27.19 54.04
N LYS A 5 30.44 -26.72 55.25
CA LYS A 5 29.59 -25.53 55.43
C LYS A 5 30.23 -24.23 54.94
N LYS A 6 31.56 -24.10 54.95
CA LYS A 6 32.25 -22.89 54.47
C LYS A 6 32.24 -22.77 52.94
N ILE A 7 32.33 -23.91 52.24
CA ILE A 7 32.32 -23.95 50.77
C ILE A 7 30.91 -23.61 50.25
N SER A 8 29.85 -24.09 50.90
CA SER A 8 28.47 -23.76 50.50
C SER A 8 28.13 -22.28 50.67
N ILE A 9 28.61 -21.62 51.73
CA ILE A 9 28.37 -20.19 51.94
C ILE A 9 29.09 -19.34 50.89
N PHE A 10 30.32 -19.73 50.51
CA PHE A 10 31.09 -19.00 49.50
C PHE A 10 30.44 -19.07 48.12
N ILE A 11 29.94 -20.25 47.71
CA ILE A 11 29.25 -20.43 46.43
C ILE A 11 27.97 -19.58 46.37
N VAL A 12 27.20 -19.52 47.46
CA VAL A 12 25.98 -18.70 47.54
C VAL A 12 26.31 -17.20 47.42
N LEU A 13 27.37 -16.73 48.06
CA LEU A 13 27.77 -15.32 47.97
C LEU A 13 28.25 -14.93 46.56
N VAL A 14 28.97 -15.82 45.87
CA VAL A 14 29.39 -15.60 44.48
C VAL A 14 28.19 -15.57 43.54
N ALA A 15 27.22 -16.48 43.71
CA ALA A 15 26.01 -16.50 42.90
C ALA A 15 25.15 -15.24 43.11
N VAL A 16 25.00 -14.77 44.36
CA VAL A 16 24.28 -13.53 44.67
C VAL A 16 25.00 -12.31 44.10
N GLY A 17 26.34 -12.26 44.21
CA GLY A 17 27.13 -11.18 43.61
C GLY A 17 27.01 -11.13 42.08
N PHE A 18 27.02 -12.28 41.42
CA PHE A 18 26.84 -12.37 39.97
C PHE A 18 25.42 -11.97 39.53
N TYR A 19 24.40 -12.39 40.28
CA TYR A 19 23.01 -12.00 40.02
C TYR A 19 22.81 -10.48 40.20
N LEU A 20 23.36 -9.90 41.27
CA LEU A 20 23.32 -8.45 41.49
C LEU A 20 24.09 -7.68 40.41
N TYR A 21 25.23 -8.22 39.92
CA TYR A 21 25.96 -7.63 38.80
C TYR A 21 25.15 -7.66 37.49
N LEU A 22 24.40 -8.73 37.22
CA LEU A 22 23.54 -8.78 36.03
C LEU A 22 22.34 -7.84 36.12
N VAL A 23 21.72 -7.75 37.31
CA VAL A 23 20.54 -6.90 37.55
C VAL A 23 20.90 -5.42 37.57
N PHE A 24 22.00 -5.05 38.25
CA PHE A 24 22.38 -3.64 38.42
C PHE A 24 23.45 -3.17 37.42
N GLY A 25 24.28 -4.06 36.88
CA GLY A 25 25.24 -3.73 35.82
C GLY A 25 24.56 -3.35 34.51
N SER A 26 23.34 -3.83 34.27
CA SER A 26 22.50 -3.43 33.14
C SER A 26 21.80 -2.08 33.36
N TYR A 27 21.71 -1.60 34.61
CA TYR A 27 20.97 -0.38 34.96
C TYR A 27 21.83 0.90 34.96
N ASN A 28 23.17 0.77 34.94
CA ASN A 28 24.10 1.90 35.04
C ASN A 28 24.63 2.43 33.69
N LYS A 29 23.96 2.10 32.57
CA LYS A 29 24.29 2.69 31.25
C LYS A 29 23.32 3.80 30.80
N ALA A 30 22.41 4.23 31.66
CA ALA A 30 21.58 5.41 31.47
C ALA A 30 22.13 6.57 32.34
N GLY A 31 23.34 7.04 32.01
CA GLY A 31 23.87 8.32 32.48
C GLY A 31 23.88 9.26 31.28
N GLY A 32 23.20 10.40 31.40
CA GLY A 32 22.93 11.34 30.30
C GLY A 32 24.18 12.04 29.79
N ASP A 33 24.79 11.44 28.77
CA ASP A 33 25.52 12.15 27.73
C ASP A 33 24.66 12.12 26.47
N LEU A 34 24.59 13.26 25.79
CA LEU A 34 23.93 13.44 24.49
C LEU A 34 24.30 12.28 23.57
N THR A 35 23.34 11.42 23.25
CA THR A 35 23.55 10.28 22.36
C THR A 35 23.74 10.79 20.94
N GLU A 36 24.98 11.08 20.58
CA GLU A 36 25.40 11.28 19.19
C GLU A 36 25.45 9.91 18.51
N ILE A 37 24.52 9.66 17.60
CA ILE A 37 24.60 8.50 16.70
C ILE A 37 25.39 8.97 15.48
N SER A 38 26.65 8.55 15.41
CA SER A 38 27.47 8.69 14.21
C SER A 38 27.22 7.48 13.32
N MET A 39 26.57 7.67 12.17
CA MET A 39 26.53 6.65 11.13
C MET A 39 27.91 6.55 10.49
N THR A 40 28.50 5.36 10.53
CA THR A 40 29.81 5.14 9.90
C THR A 40 29.61 4.77 8.43
N ALA A 41 30.56 5.15 7.57
CA ALA A 41 30.55 4.86 6.14
C ALA A 41 30.47 3.35 5.79
N SER A 42 30.57 2.44 6.76
CA SER A 42 30.42 0.99 6.53
C SER A 42 28.97 0.52 6.43
N ASP A 43 28.00 1.27 6.95
CA ASP A 43 26.58 0.85 6.97
C ASP A 43 25.86 1.12 5.64
N VAL A 44 26.46 1.93 4.78
CA VAL A 44 26.05 2.10 3.39
C VAL A 44 27.33 2.14 2.54
N ARG A 45 27.74 1.00 1.97
CA ARG A 45 28.78 0.97 0.93
C ARG A 45 28.23 1.63 -0.33
N MET A 46 28.27 2.96 -0.38
CA MET A 46 28.02 3.74 -1.59
C MET A 46 29.25 3.61 -2.49
N ALA A 47 29.03 3.26 -3.76
CA ALA A 47 30.09 3.17 -4.73
C ALA A 47 30.55 4.60 -5.10
N GLU A 48 31.76 4.97 -4.68
CA GLU A 48 32.48 6.16 -5.15
C GLU A 48 32.94 5.97 -6.61
N ASN A 49 32.01 5.72 -7.54
CA ASN A 49 32.27 5.74 -8.97
C ASN A 49 31.43 6.88 -9.58
N GLU A 50 31.96 8.09 -9.53
CA GLU A 50 31.42 9.27 -10.22
C GLU A 50 31.63 9.24 -11.76
N GLU A 51 32.15 8.15 -12.34
CA GLU A 51 32.34 8.03 -13.79
C GLU A 51 31.20 7.22 -14.44
N GLU A 52 30.44 7.92 -15.30
CA GLU A 52 29.47 7.42 -16.29
C GLU A 52 28.14 6.84 -15.76
N VAL A 53 27.34 7.67 -15.07
CA VAL A 53 25.88 7.60 -15.27
C VAL A 53 25.56 8.58 -16.40
N GLY A 54 25.36 8.05 -17.61
CA GLY A 54 24.90 8.83 -18.75
C GLY A 54 23.46 9.31 -18.50
N LEU A 55 23.33 10.39 -17.76
CA LEU A 55 22.09 11.15 -17.67
C LEU A 55 21.97 11.95 -18.97
N GLU A 56 21.07 11.53 -19.85
CA GLU A 56 20.69 12.33 -21.00
C GLU A 56 20.13 13.67 -20.51
N ASP A 57 20.59 14.78 -21.08
CA ASP A 57 20.14 16.14 -20.72
C ASP A 57 18.62 16.21 -20.79
N GLY A 58 18.00 16.36 -19.61
CA GLY A 58 16.57 16.32 -19.39
C GLY A 58 15.82 17.44 -20.13
N ALA A 59 14.62 17.11 -20.57
CA ALA A 59 13.63 18.07 -21.06
C ALA A 59 13.44 19.18 -20.02
N GLU A 60 13.43 20.44 -20.48
CA GLU A 60 13.09 21.61 -19.68
C GLU A 60 11.62 21.50 -19.21
N ASN A 61 11.40 20.82 -18.08
CA ASN A 61 10.12 20.87 -17.39
C ASN A 61 10.08 22.19 -16.61
N GLU A 62 9.26 23.14 -17.07
CA GLU A 62 8.93 24.35 -16.30
C GLU A 62 8.20 23.93 -15.01
N VAL A 63 8.94 23.76 -13.91
CA VAL A 63 8.35 23.42 -12.60
C VAL A 63 7.63 24.66 -12.05
N GLY A 64 6.30 24.65 -12.13
CA GLY A 64 5.48 25.84 -11.92
C GLY A 64 5.24 26.23 -10.47
N GLU A 65 5.58 25.42 -9.47
CA GLU A 65 5.47 25.74 -8.04
C GLU A 65 6.25 24.73 -7.18
N VAL A 66 6.65 25.11 -5.95
CA VAL A 66 7.36 24.23 -5.00
C VAL A 66 6.37 23.17 -4.47
N PRO A 67 6.67 21.86 -4.55
CA PRO A 67 5.84 20.81 -4.01
C PRO A 67 5.81 20.89 -2.48
N PHE A 68 4.60 20.89 -1.92
CA PHE A 68 4.40 20.84 -0.48
C PHE A 68 4.67 19.45 0.11
N GLY A 69 4.43 18.36 -0.63
CA GLY A 69 4.55 16.99 -0.14
C GLY A 69 5.16 16.03 -1.17
N VAL A 70 5.98 15.09 -0.69
CA VAL A 70 6.73 14.12 -1.49
C VAL A 70 6.69 12.77 -0.77
N VAL A 71 6.28 11.69 -1.44
CA VAL A 71 6.37 10.32 -0.88
C VAL A 71 7.67 9.69 -1.32
N ILE A 72 8.46 9.19 -0.39
CA ILE A 72 9.74 8.53 -0.69
C ILE A 72 9.88 7.34 0.23
N PRO A 73 9.74 6.09 -0.25
CA PRO A 73 9.99 4.93 0.60
C PRO A 73 11.46 4.88 0.98
N SER A 74 11.76 4.86 2.28
CA SER A 74 13.10 4.67 2.81
C SER A 74 13.64 3.30 2.44
N LYS A 75 12.81 2.32 2.08
CA LYS A 75 13.31 1.05 1.52
C LYS A 75 14.00 1.17 0.16
N LEU A 76 13.96 2.33 -0.49
CA LEU A 76 14.91 2.71 -1.53
C LEU A 76 16.37 2.72 -1.05
N ILE A 77 16.66 2.55 0.25
CA ILE A 77 17.99 2.19 0.77
C ILE A 77 18.58 0.98 0.04
N SER A 78 17.75 0.07 -0.46
CA SER A 78 18.22 -1.05 -1.29
C SER A 78 18.87 -0.60 -2.60
N ASP A 79 18.58 0.62 -3.06
CA ASP A 79 19.21 1.31 -4.18
C ASP A 79 19.60 2.75 -3.80
N PRO A 80 20.71 2.94 -3.06
CA PRO A 80 21.11 4.26 -2.56
C PRO A 80 21.40 5.27 -3.67
N LEU A 81 21.74 4.80 -4.88
CA LEU A 81 22.01 5.66 -6.02
C LEU A 81 20.73 6.32 -6.53
N LYS A 82 19.63 5.55 -6.65
CA LYS A 82 18.32 6.11 -7.02
C LYS A 82 17.84 7.16 -6.04
N LEU A 83 17.98 6.89 -4.73
CA LEU A 83 17.62 7.85 -3.70
C LEU A 83 18.48 9.14 -3.81
N GLU A 84 19.77 9.01 -4.08
CA GLU A 84 20.65 10.16 -4.26
C GLU A 84 20.28 11.00 -5.49
N VAL A 85 20.07 10.35 -6.64
CA VAL A 85 19.62 11.02 -7.88
C VAL A 85 18.31 11.75 -7.65
N PHE A 86 17.35 11.10 -6.99
CA PHE A 86 16.08 11.70 -6.63
C PHE A 86 16.26 13.01 -5.85
N TYR A 87 17.05 12.98 -4.77
CA TYR A 87 17.23 14.13 -3.91
C TYR A 87 18.00 15.26 -4.60
N LYS A 88 18.96 14.92 -5.45
CA LYS A 88 19.69 15.88 -6.28
C LYS A 88 18.73 16.62 -7.20
N GLU A 89 17.98 15.89 -8.02
CA GLU A 89 17.00 16.47 -8.94
C GLU A 89 15.95 17.31 -8.21
N LEU A 90 15.47 16.84 -7.05
CA LEU A 90 14.54 17.60 -6.23
C LEU A 90 15.20 18.91 -5.75
N SER A 91 16.45 18.87 -5.29
CA SER A 91 17.16 20.06 -4.78
C SER A 91 17.47 21.10 -5.85
N ASP A 92 17.51 20.70 -7.12
CA ASP A 92 17.70 21.62 -8.24
C ASP A 92 16.44 22.46 -8.50
N VAL A 93 15.26 21.99 -8.06
CA VAL A 93 13.97 22.65 -8.30
C VAL A 93 13.35 23.26 -7.04
N VAL A 94 13.74 22.83 -5.85
CA VAL A 94 13.15 23.30 -4.57
C VAL A 94 14.21 23.63 -3.54
N SER A 95 13.92 24.61 -2.67
CA SER A 95 14.82 25.01 -1.58
C SER A 95 14.03 25.39 -0.32
N PRO A 96 13.36 24.43 0.34
CA PRO A 96 12.47 24.70 1.46
C PRO A 96 13.22 25.19 2.71
N SER A 97 12.67 26.14 3.47
CA SER A 97 13.23 26.53 4.77
C SER A 97 13.09 25.44 5.85
N LEU A 98 12.05 24.61 5.72
CA LEU A 98 11.70 23.54 6.65
C LEU A 98 11.32 22.27 5.88
N ILE A 99 11.84 21.13 6.32
CA ILE A 99 11.47 19.80 5.81
C ILE A 99 10.85 18.99 6.94
N VAL A 100 9.57 18.68 6.85
CA VAL A 100 8.91 17.74 7.77
C VAL A 100 9.21 16.32 7.27
N ILE A 101 9.74 15.45 8.13
CA ILE A 101 9.93 14.03 7.79
C ILE A 101 8.87 13.25 8.56
N MET A 102 7.91 12.67 7.86
CA MET A 102 6.88 11.80 8.43
C MET A 102 7.17 10.35 8.12
N ASP A 103 7.26 9.53 9.17
CA ASP A 103 7.59 8.11 9.05
C ASP A 103 6.58 7.24 9.81
N ALA A 104 6.37 6.04 9.26
CA ALA A 104 5.52 5.00 9.79
C ALA A 104 6.16 4.33 10.98
N ARG A 105 5.51 4.36 12.15
CA ARG A 105 6.01 3.61 13.30
C ARG A 105 5.43 2.20 13.37
N SER A 106 6.32 1.20 13.29
CA SER A 106 5.94 -0.22 13.33
C SER A 106 5.65 -0.78 14.75
N SER A 107 5.98 -0.05 15.82
CA SER A 107 5.90 -0.60 17.19
C SER A 107 4.56 -0.32 17.90
N VAL A 108 3.96 -1.37 18.47
CA VAL A 108 2.70 -1.37 19.25
C VAL A 108 2.75 -0.47 20.51
N ASP A 109 3.94 -0.18 21.04
CA ASP A 109 4.13 0.61 22.27
C ASP A 109 4.35 2.12 22.03
N SER A 110 3.85 2.66 20.91
CA SER A 110 4.03 4.08 20.56
C SER A 110 2.93 4.97 21.15
N ALA A 111 3.32 6.17 21.59
CA ALA A 111 2.36 7.26 21.72
C ALA A 111 1.91 7.62 20.30
N GLY A 112 0.62 7.85 20.08
CA GLY A 112 0.05 7.89 18.72
C GLY A 112 0.80 8.77 17.72
N VAL A 113 1.26 9.94 18.15
CA VAL A 113 2.20 10.78 17.41
C VAL A 113 3.40 11.05 18.31
N GLU A 114 4.60 11.02 17.75
CA GLU A 114 5.85 11.26 18.48
C GLU A 114 6.74 12.21 17.68
N VAL A 115 7.39 13.14 18.38
CA VAL A 115 8.32 14.11 17.78
C VAL A 115 9.62 14.15 18.55
N CYS A 116 10.64 14.77 17.94
CA CYS A 116 11.91 14.97 18.58
C CYS A 116 12.24 16.46 18.78
N VAL A 117 12.74 16.81 19.97
CA VAL A 117 13.17 18.17 20.30
C VAL A 117 14.69 18.30 20.33
N GLU A 118 15.40 17.33 20.92
CA GLU A 118 16.85 17.40 21.13
C GLU A 118 17.65 16.44 20.22
N CYS A 119 17.04 15.89 19.18
CA CYS A 119 17.72 14.99 18.25
C CYS A 119 18.80 15.73 17.45
N ARG A 120 19.90 15.03 17.21
CA ARG A 120 20.98 15.45 16.32
C ARG A 120 21.24 14.36 15.30
N TYR A 121 20.94 14.66 14.04
CA TYR A 121 21.14 13.73 12.92
C TYR A 121 22.43 14.12 12.19
N VAL A 122 23.54 13.52 12.62
CA VAL A 122 24.88 13.80 12.10
C VAL A 122 25.29 12.70 11.11
N SER A 123 25.74 13.10 9.94
CA SER A 123 26.23 12.22 8.87
C SER A 123 27.57 12.70 8.32
N GLU A 124 28.15 11.97 7.38
CA GLU A 124 29.33 12.40 6.63
C GLU A 124 29.11 13.67 5.79
N PHE A 125 27.86 14.01 5.49
CA PHE A 125 27.49 15.19 4.71
C PHE A 125 27.21 16.43 5.57
N GLY A 126 27.16 16.28 6.89
CA GLY A 126 26.82 17.36 7.83
C GLY A 126 25.70 16.96 8.80
N GLU A 127 25.12 17.97 9.45
CA GLU A 127 24.04 17.81 10.43
C GLU A 127 22.72 18.33 9.87
N ALA A 128 21.69 17.49 9.84
CA ALA A 128 20.32 17.92 9.61
C ALA A 128 19.74 18.49 10.92
N LYS A 129 19.47 19.79 10.94
CA LYS A 129 19.15 20.55 12.16
C LYS A 129 17.67 20.47 12.48
N VAL A 130 17.32 19.93 13.64
CA VAL A 130 15.92 19.90 14.11
C VAL A 130 15.42 21.31 14.44
N ASP A 131 14.21 21.66 14.01
CA ASP A 131 13.51 22.86 14.48
C ASP A 131 12.88 22.61 15.86
N ALA A 132 13.72 22.69 16.89
CA ALA A 132 13.32 22.43 18.27
C ALA A 132 12.20 23.37 18.77
N GLU A 133 12.11 24.60 18.25
CA GLU A 133 11.06 25.55 18.67
C GLU A 133 9.71 25.15 18.09
N LEU A 134 9.68 24.75 16.82
CA LEU A 134 8.47 24.23 16.19
C LEU A 134 8.03 22.89 16.80
N ALA A 135 8.96 21.99 17.12
CA ALA A 135 8.66 20.74 17.81
C ALA A 135 8.05 20.96 19.21
N LYS A 136 8.59 21.92 19.99
CA LYS A 136 8.01 22.32 21.29
C LYS A 136 6.63 22.95 21.14
N LEU A 137 6.40 23.72 20.08
CA LEU A 137 5.10 24.29 19.78
C LEU A 137 4.07 23.19 19.53
N LEU A 138 4.41 22.21 18.68
CA LEU A 138 3.56 21.05 18.42
C LEU A 138 3.20 20.31 19.70
N ILE A 139 4.19 19.96 20.53
CA ILE A 139 3.98 19.29 21.83
C ILE A 139 3.00 20.08 22.72
N LYS A 140 3.18 21.40 22.79
CA LYS A 140 2.39 22.27 23.64
C LYS A 140 0.93 22.36 23.19
N GLU A 141 0.68 22.38 21.88
CA GLU A 141 -0.65 22.64 21.32
C GLU A 141 -1.47 21.37 21.06
N SER A 142 -0.82 20.26 20.74
CA SER A 142 -1.47 18.97 20.46
C SER A 142 -1.44 17.98 21.63
N GLY A 143 -0.65 18.27 22.68
CA GLY A 143 -0.48 17.35 23.82
C GLY A 143 0.37 16.11 23.50
N ILE A 144 1.10 16.12 22.37
CA ILE A 144 2.02 15.07 21.94
C ILE A 144 3.23 14.98 22.89
N GLU A 145 3.76 13.76 23.10
CA GLU A 145 4.97 13.55 23.88
C GLU A 145 6.24 13.60 23.03
N ALA A 146 7.32 14.19 23.57
CA ALA A 146 8.66 14.09 23.00
C ALA A 146 9.26 12.70 23.24
N ARG A 147 9.93 12.13 22.23
CA ARG A 147 10.52 10.77 22.28
C ARG A 147 11.89 10.70 21.61
N ASP A 148 12.79 11.60 22.00
CA ASP A 148 14.07 11.83 21.32
C ASP A 148 14.91 10.57 21.10
N ALA A 149 15.18 9.79 22.14
CA ALA A 149 15.98 8.56 22.04
C ALA A 149 15.39 7.51 21.10
N LYS A 150 14.06 7.51 20.93
CA LYS A 150 13.34 6.56 20.09
C LYS A 150 13.35 6.98 18.62
N LEU A 151 13.25 8.29 18.35
CA LEU A 151 13.27 8.84 16.98
C LEU A 151 14.68 8.91 16.39
N LEU A 152 15.72 8.96 17.21
CA LEU A 152 17.11 8.85 16.74
C LEU A 152 17.41 7.49 16.08
N ASN A 153 16.65 6.45 16.39
CA ASN A 153 16.83 5.10 15.87
C ASN A 153 15.78 4.72 14.81
N GLU A 154 14.93 5.65 14.38
CA GLU A 154 13.94 5.37 13.35
C GLU A 154 14.59 5.43 11.96
N ASN A 155 14.49 4.33 11.21
CA ASN A 155 15.28 4.14 10.00
C ASN A 155 14.93 5.16 8.90
N GLY A 156 13.65 5.43 8.68
CA GLY A 156 13.19 6.37 7.67
C GLY A 156 13.72 7.77 7.94
N ILE A 157 13.46 8.27 9.16
CA ILE A 157 13.97 9.57 9.60
C ILE A 157 15.49 9.67 9.45
N LEU A 158 16.23 8.63 9.85
CA LEU A 158 17.69 8.63 9.78
C LEU A 158 18.19 8.75 8.34
N VAL A 159 17.59 7.99 7.42
CA VAL A 159 17.96 7.95 5.99
C VAL A 159 17.65 9.28 5.31
N HIS A 160 16.43 9.80 5.50
CA HIS A 160 16.05 11.08 4.93
C HIS A 160 16.86 12.24 5.53
N SER A 161 17.16 12.22 6.82
CA SER A 161 18.00 13.23 7.47
C SER A 161 19.41 13.28 6.87
N LYS A 162 20.00 12.13 6.53
CA LYS A 162 21.29 12.06 5.84
C LYS A 162 21.25 12.71 4.46
N MET A 163 20.20 12.43 3.67
CA MET A 163 20.02 13.05 2.35
C MET A 163 19.78 14.56 2.47
N ILE A 164 18.98 14.98 3.45
CA ILE A 164 18.73 16.40 3.74
C ILE A 164 20.01 17.14 4.12
N ALA A 165 20.87 16.54 4.96
CA ALA A 165 22.15 17.15 5.32
C ALA A 165 23.04 17.43 4.10
N ARG A 166 22.94 16.60 3.05
CA ARG A 166 23.70 16.75 1.80
C ARG A 166 23.10 17.78 0.85
N PHE A 167 21.81 17.64 0.55
CA PHE A 167 21.14 18.38 -0.52
C PHE A 167 20.44 19.66 -0.04
N TYR A 168 20.11 19.74 1.25
CA TYR A 168 19.40 20.85 1.88
C TYR A 168 20.09 21.32 3.18
N PRO A 169 21.39 21.65 3.16
CA PRO A 169 22.17 21.90 4.39
C PRO A 169 21.71 23.13 5.20
N ASN A 170 20.91 24.01 4.60
CA ASN A 170 20.37 25.20 5.24
C ASN A 170 18.95 25.01 5.80
N SER A 171 18.26 23.96 5.38
CA SER A 171 16.90 23.65 5.82
C SER A 171 16.95 23.07 7.23
N LYS A 172 15.94 23.39 8.03
CA LYS A 172 15.69 22.67 9.28
C LYS A 172 14.80 21.47 9.00
N ILE A 173 14.77 20.52 9.92
CA ILE A 173 13.88 19.37 9.88
C ILE A 173 12.89 19.34 11.05
N LEU A 174 11.70 18.81 10.81
CA LEU A 174 10.76 18.43 11.86
C LEU A 174 10.46 16.93 11.71
N PRO A 175 11.14 16.06 12.47
CA PRO A 175 10.87 14.62 12.43
C PRO A 175 9.61 14.28 13.24
N ILE A 176 8.68 13.58 12.59
CA ILE A 176 7.42 13.13 13.18
C ILE A 176 7.24 11.64 12.85
N THR A 177 6.94 10.82 13.85
CA THR A 177 6.50 9.45 13.62
C THR A 177 5.05 9.29 14.05
N LEU A 178 4.26 8.58 13.27
CA LEU A 178 2.86 8.31 13.57
C LEU A 178 2.64 6.79 13.69
N GLN A 179 1.76 6.41 14.60
CA GLN A 179 1.20 5.07 14.60
C GLN A 179 0.32 4.89 13.35
N SER A 180 0.40 3.73 12.69
CA SER A 180 -0.33 3.50 11.43
C SER A 180 -1.86 3.66 11.55
N ASN A 181 -2.42 3.39 12.75
CA ASN A 181 -3.86 3.40 13.04
C ASN A 181 -4.23 4.45 14.10
N LEU A 182 -3.94 5.73 13.82
CA LEU A 182 -4.37 6.82 14.69
C LEU A 182 -5.88 7.01 14.67
N ASP A 183 -6.42 7.66 15.71
CA ASP A 183 -7.80 8.10 15.70
C ASP A 183 -7.97 9.26 14.69
N GLU A 184 -9.11 9.29 13.99
CA GLU A 184 -9.41 10.31 12.98
C GLU A 184 -9.30 11.73 13.52
N SER A 185 -9.76 11.98 14.75
CA SER A 185 -9.64 13.29 15.38
C SER A 185 -8.19 13.72 15.58
N VAL A 186 -7.30 12.78 15.95
CA VAL A 186 -5.88 13.08 16.13
C VAL A 186 -5.21 13.40 14.80
N ARG A 187 -5.59 12.68 13.73
CA ARG A 187 -5.11 12.96 12.37
C ARG A 187 -5.56 14.34 11.89
N SER A 188 -6.85 14.65 12.06
CA SER A 188 -7.43 15.95 11.71
C SER A 188 -6.77 17.09 12.48
N ASP A 189 -6.61 16.94 13.81
CA ASP A 189 -5.97 17.96 14.66
C ASP A 189 -4.51 18.20 14.23
N LEU A 190 -3.78 17.14 13.87
CA LEU A 190 -2.40 17.27 13.38
C LEU A 190 -2.35 17.94 12.00
N ALA A 191 -3.25 17.59 11.08
CA ALA A 191 -3.34 18.20 9.77
C ALA A 191 -3.68 19.70 9.85
N ASP A 192 -4.64 20.07 10.70
CA ASP A 192 -4.99 21.47 10.98
C ASP A 192 -3.81 22.22 11.59
N TRP A 193 -3.11 21.60 12.54
CA TRP A 193 -1.92 22.19 13.15
C TRP A 193 -0.82 22.43 12.11
N MET A 194 -0.57 21.45 11.23
CA MET A 194 0.42 21.56 10.16
C MET A 194 0.04 22.67 9.18
N ASN A 195 -1.24 22.74 8.80
CA ASN A 195 -1.74 23.79 7.92
C ASN A 195 -1.46 25.18 8.49
N LEU A 196 -1.76 25.39 9.77
CA LEU A 196 -1.64 26.69 10.44
C LEU A 196 -0.20 27.11 10.78
N ASN A 197 0.69 26.15 11.06
CA ASN A 197 2.00 26.45 11.67
C ASN A 197 3.21 26.20 10.76
N LEU A 198 3.10 25.38 9.72
CA LEU A 198 4.23 25.20 8.80
C LEU A 198 4.36 26.43 7.89
N PRO A 199 5.59 26.87 7.55
CA PRO A 199 5.77 27.96 6.60
C PRO A 199 5.22 27.59 5.21
N GLU A 200 5.00 28.61 4.37
CA GLU A 200 4.51 28.44 3.00
C GLU A 200 5.49 27.63 2.13
N ASP A 201 6.80 27.78 2.37
CA ASP A 201 7.87 27.06 1.67
C ASP A 201 8.28 25.75 2.37
N ALA A 202 7.46 25.24 3.30
CA ALA A 202 7.70 23.94 3.90
C ALA A 202 7.53 22.82 2.87
N MET A 203 8.38 21.80 2.97
CA MET A 203 8.23 20.54 2.24
C MET A 203 8.00 19.40 3.24
N VAL A 204 7.13 18.47 2.89
CA VAL A 204 6.84 17.27 3.67
C VAL A 204 7.38 16.06 2.91
N ILE A 205 8.28 15.31 3.53
CA ILE A 205 8.72 14.01 3.05
C ILE A 205 7.97 12.95 3.83
N LEU A 206 7.14 12.19 3.13
CA LEU A 206 6.39 11.06 3.65
C LEU A 206 7.15 9.77 3.32
N ASP A 207 7.79 9.19 4.32
CA ASP A 207 8.36 7.85 4.23
C ASP A 207 7.23 6.81 4.29
N LEU A 208 6.96 6.18 3.15
CA LEU A 208 5.87 5.24 3.01
C LEU A 208 6.26 4.10 2.07
N GLY A 209 6.41 2.90 2.64
CA GLY A 209 6.43 1.67 1.86
C GLY A 209 5.03 1.36 1.32
N VAL A 210 5.00 0.98 0.04
CA VAL A 210 3.83 0.43 -0.64
C VAL A 210 4.19 -0.99 -1.05
N SER A 211 3.25 -1.92 -0.88
CA SER A 211 3.39 -3.28 -1.44
C SER A 211 4.62 -4.06 -0.99
N GLU A 212 4.87 -4.06 0.31
CA GLU A 212 5.97 -4.83 0.85
C GLU A 212 5.68 -6.33 0.84
N ASN A 213 6.71 -7.12 0.56
CA ASN A 213 6.68 -8.60 0.65
C ASN A 213 5.63 -9.29 -0.23
N VAL A 214 5.13 -8.62 -1.28
CA VAL A 214 4.26 -9.23 -2.30
C VAL A 214 5.04 -9.51 -3.60
N ILE A 215 4.47 -10.34 -4.47
CA ILE A 215 5.03 -10.60 -5.80
C ILE A 215 4.92 -9.33 -6.67
N SER A 216 5.81 -9.19 -7.66
CA SER A 216 5.93 -8.01 -8.52
C SER A 216 4.61 -7.53 -9.13
N GLU A 217 3.79 -8.46 -9.62
CA GLU A 217 2.53 -8.17 -10.28
C GLU A 217 1.51 -7.57 -9.30
N VAL A 218 1.53 -8.04 -8.05
CA VAL A 218 0.67 -7.52 -6.98
C VAL A 218 1.16 -6.15 -6.54
N ALA A 219 2.47 -5.99 -6.44
CA ALA A 219 3.07 -4.69 -6.13
C ALA A 219 2.74 -3.65 -7.18
N GLU A 220 2.81 -4.01 -8.46
CA GLU A 220 2.42 -3.13 -9.57
C GLU A 220 0.94 -2.71 -9.47
N PHE A 221 0.03 -3.66 -9.28
CA PHE A 221 -1.40 -3.37 -9.12
C PHE A 221 -1.70 -2.47 -7.91
N GLN A 222 -1.05 -2.74 -6.78
CA GLN A 222 -1.17 -1.95 -5.56
C GLN A 222 -0.55 -0.55 -5.70
N ASN A 223 0.61 -0.43 -6.32
CA ASN A 223 1.23 0.86 -6.62
C ASN A 223 0.32 1.71 -7.50
N ASN A 224 -0.24 1.15 -8.58
CA ASN A 224 -1.16 1.87 -9.46
C ASN A 224 -2.45 2.29 -8.74
N SER A 225 -2.89 1.50 -7.76
CA SER A 225 -4.07 1.83 -6.95
C SER A 225 -3.76 2.90 -5.91
N PHE A 226 -2.58 2.82 -5.29
CA PHE A 226 -2.06 3.83 -4.39
C PHE A 226 -1.94 5.18 -5.09
N VAL A 227 -1.33 5.24 -6.27
CA VAL A 227 -1.19 6.51 -6.99
C VAL A 227 -2.56 7.10 -7.37
N ARG A 228 -3.56 6.27 -7.69
CA ARG A 228 -4.93 6.77 -7.92
C ARG A 228 -5.57 7.38 -6.68
N VAL A 229 -5.41 6.76 -5.51
CA VAL A 229 -5.86 7.35 -4.24
C VAL A 229 -5.21 8.72 -4.04
N LEU A 230 -3.91 8.82 -4.34
CA LEU A 230 -3.23 10.09 -4.29
C LEU A 230 -3.84 11.09 -5.30
N ARG A 231 -4.07 10.70 -6.56
CA ARG A 231 -4.53 11.59 -7.65
C ARG A 231 -5.92 12.16 -7.38
N ALA A 232 -6.78 11.35 -6.80
CA ALA A 232 -8.14 11.74 -6.48
C ALA A 232 -8.22 12.75 -5.33
N LEU A 233 -7.15 12.91 -4.52
CA LEU A 233 -7.19 13.64 -3.25
C LEU A 233 -8.43 13.31 -2.39
N SER A 234 -8.89 12.06 -2.52
CA SER A 234 -10.09 11.55 -1.85
C SER A 234 -9.74 11.09 -0.43
N ASP A 235 -10.77 10.72 0.33
CA ASP A 235 -10.56 10.07 1.62
C ASP A 235 -9.67 8.85 1.45
N VAL A 236 -8.64 8.73 2.30
CA VAL A 236 -7.69 7.62 2.26
C VAL A 236 -8.41 6.35 2.74
N PRO A 237 -8.50 5.29 1.91
CA PRO A 237 -9.13 4.05 2.35
C PRO A 237 -8.37 3.45 3.55
N SER A 238 -9.09 3.12 4.62
CA SER A 238 -8.47 2.56 5.83
C SER A 238 -7.75 1.23 5.59
N ASN A 239 -8.12 0.53 4.52
CA ASN A 239 -7.53 -0.75 4.14
C ASN A 239 -6.32 -0.61 3.21
N LEU A 240 -5.94 0.58 2.73
CA LEU A 240 -4.87 0.78 1.74
C LEU A 240 -3.56 0.07 2.16
N ASN A 241 -2.91 -0.64 1.23
CA ASN A 241 -1.70 -1.40 1.53
C ASN A 241 -0.44 -0.53 1.58
N VAL A 242 -0.39 0.33 2.59
CA VAL A 242 0.76 1.17 2.91
C VAL A 242 1.17 0.98 4.36
N ASP A 243 2.40 1.36 4.68
CA ASP A 243 2.96 1.20 6.03
C ASP A 243 2.28 2.13 7.06
N CYS A 244 1.83 3.31 6.63
CA CYS A 244 1.16 4.28 7.50
C CYS A 244 0.06 5.04 6.77
N VAL A 245 -1.15 4.48 6.81
CA VAL A 245 -2.39 5.14 6.33
C VAL A 245 -2.59 6.48 7.03
N SER A 246 -2.30 6.55 8.33
CA SER A 246 -2.45 7.79 9.11
C SER A 246 -1.50 8.91 8.67
N CYS A 247 -0.27 8.57 8.27
CA CYS A 247 0.70 9.54 7.77
C CYS A 247 0.23 10.13 6.45
N LEU A 248 -0.27 9.26 5.56
CA LEU A 248 -0.81 9.67 4.28
C LEU A 248 -2.03 10.59 4.43
N ASP A 249 -2.97 10.19 5.30
CA ASP A 249 -4.20 10.96 5.56
C ASP A 249 -3.88 12.37 6.10
N VAL A 250 -2.95 12.49 7.06
CA VAL A 250 -2.51 13.80 7.59
C VAL A 250 -1.93 14.69 6.48
N VAL A 251 -1.08 14.13 5.61
CA VAL A 251 -0.49 14.87 4.48
C VAL A 251 -1.57 15.33 3.51
N MET A 252 -2.48 14.45 3.10
CA MET A 252 -3.54 14.75 2.15
C MET A 252 -4.52 15.80 2.70
N GLN A 253 -4.90 15.71 3.98
CA GLN A 253 -5.73 16.72 4.63
C GLN A 253 -5.03 18.08 4.70
N THR A 254 -3.75 18.10 5.06
CA THR A 254 -2.95 19.33 5.10
C THR A 254 -2.84 19.96 3.71
N MET A 255 -2.60 19.16 2.68
CA MET A 255 -2.54 19.59 1.28
C MET A 255 -3.86 20.24 0.83
N LYS A 256 -4.97 19.57 1.10
CA LYS A 256 -6.32 20.06 0.76
C LYS A 256 -6.63 21.37 1.47
N ALA A 257 -6.26 21.49 2.74
CA ALA A 257 -6.44 22.72 3.52
C ALA A 257 -5.61 23.89 3.02
N ARG A 258 -4.47 23.62 2.36
CA ARG A 258 -3.60 24.61 1.71
C ARG A 258 -3.99 24.93 0.27
N GLY A 259 -5.00 24.26 -0.29
CA GLY A 259 -5.47 24.48 -1.65
C GLY A 259 -4.60 23.83 -2.73
N HIS A 260 -3.87 22.75 -2.41
CA HIS A 260 -3.15 21.95 -3.40
C HIS A 260 -4.08 20.89 -4.01
N GLU A 261 -4.03 20.67 -5.33
CA GLU A 261 -5.11 19.95 -6.06
C GLU A 261 -4.70 18.80 -7.02
N VAL A 262 -3.42 18.51 -7.32
CA VAL A 262 -3.06 17.52 -8.40
C VAL A 262 -1.76 16.77 -8.09
N LEU A 263 -1.50 15.68 -8.82
CA LEU A 263 -0.23 14.95 -8.85
C LEU A 263 0.41 14.88 -10.23
N SER A 264 1.73 14.96 -10.29
CA SER A 264 2.50 14.43 -11.43
C SER A 264 3.45 13.32 -11.00
N GLU A 265 3.48 12.23 -11.76
CA GLU A 265 4.43 11.11 -11.63
C GLU A 265 5.75 11.39 -12.39
N LEU A 266 6.82 10.68 -12.02
CA LEU A 266 8.03 10.51 -12.84
C LEU A 266 8.37 9.01 -12.94
N GLU A 267 9.10 8.63 -13.99
CA GLU A 267 9.55 7.26 -14.20
C GLU A 267 10.45 6.77 -13.04
N ASP A 268 10.28 5.49 -12.66
CA ASP A 268 11.10 4.73 -11.69
C ASP A 268 11.02 5.10 -10.19
N GLY A 269 10.06 5.94 -9.79
CA GLY A 269 9.70 6.17 -8.39
C GLY A 269 8.58 7.20 -8.25
N ILE A 270 7.75 7.09 -7.21
CA ILE A 270 6.61 8.00 -7.02
C ILE A 270 7.13 9.34 -6.48
N LYS A 271 7.59 10.27 -7.33
CA LYS A 271 7.67 11.68 -6.93
C LYS A 271 6.24 12.21 -6.93
N LEU A 272 5.79 12.84 -5.84
CA LEU A 272 4.57 13.66 -5.89
C LEU A 272 5.01 15.11 -6.14
N TYR A 273 4.70 15.67 -7.31
CA TYR A 273 4.61 17.12 -7.45
C TYR A 273 3.15 17.53 -7.43
N LEU A 274 2.86 18.67 -6.80
CA LEU A 274 1.50 19.16 -6.61
C LEU A 274 1.28 20.45 -7.39
N GLN A 275 0.61 20.40 -8.55
CA GLN A 275 0.34 21.59 -9.38
C GLN A 275 -1.04 21.54 -10.03
N GLY A 276 -1.87 22.56 -9.77
CA GLY A 276 -3.34 22.62 -9.93
C GLY A 276 -4.03 22.26 -11.27
N ASN A 277 -5.36 22.31 -11.19
CA ASN A 277 -6.42 21.93 -12.15
C ASN A 277 -6.55 20.43 -12.43
N GLY A 278 -6.74 19.64 -11.39
CA GLY A 278 -7.12 18.24 -11.53
C GLY A 278 -8.60 18.18 -11.85
N GLU A 279 -8.95 17.79 -13.07
CA GLU A 279 -10.25 17.16 -13.29
C GLU A 279 -10.32 15.94 -12.37
N ASP A 280 -11.49 15.68 -11.77
CA ASP A 280 -11.74 14.52 -10.91
C ASP A 280 -11.38 13.24 -11.68
N SER A 281 -10.12 12.82 -11.65
CA SER A 281 -9.68 11.57 -12.31
C SER A 281 -10.25 10.42 -11.49
N ALA A 282 -11.41 9.97 -11.96
CA ALA A 282 -12.24 8.98 -11.33
C ALA A 282 -11.69 7.60 -11.70
N GLY A 283 -10.63 7.17 -11.02
CA GLY A 283 -10.11 5.82 -11.15
C GLY A 283 -10.75 4.87 -10.14
N VAL A 284 -10.90 3.58 -10.49
CA VAL A 284 -11.34 2.53 -9.55
C VAL A 284 -10.50 1.26 -9.67
N SER A 285 -10.18 0.64 -8.54
CA SER A 285 -9.55 -0.69 -8.47
C SER A 285 -10.43 -1.67 -7.73
N PHE A 286 -10.53 -2.88 -8.27
CA PHE A 286 -11.18 -3.99 -7.57
C PHE A 286 -10.57 -5.32 -8.00
N MET A 287 -10.73 -6.35 -7.18
CA MET A 287 -10.34 -7.71 -7.54
C MET A 287 -11.58 -8.55 -7.85
N LEU A 288 -11.55 -9.23 -8.99
CA LEU A 288 -12.55 -10.22 -9.41
C LEU A 288 -12.02 -11.63 -9.15
N MET A 289 -12.89 -12.53 -8.68
CA MET A 289 -12.55 -13.95 -8.52
C MET A 289 -13.51 -14.87 -9.25
N GLY A 290 -13.04 -16.09 -9.51
CA GLY A 290 -13.81 -17.15 -10.14
C GLY A 290 -14.88 -17.76 -9.24
N ASN A 291 -15.36 -18.94 -9.65
CA ASN A 291 -16.56 -19.53 -9.04
C ASN A 291 -16.35 -19.86 -7.55
N VAL A 292 -17.30 -19.45 -6.74
CA VAL A 292 -17.39 -19.79 -5.32
C VAL A 292 -18.71 -20.53 -5.10
N VAL A 293 -18.65 -21.66 -4.40
CA VAL A 293 -19.83 -22.46 -4.06
C VAL A 293 -20.48 -21.98 -2.77
N ASN A 294 -21.81 -21.80 -2.83
CA ASN A 294 -22.67 -21.38 -1.71
C ASN A 294 -22.13 -20.18 -0.91
N PRO A 295 -21.65 -19.09 -1.53
CA PRO A 295 -21.48 -17.86 -0.76
C PRO A 295 -22.85 -17.46 -0.18
N PRO A 296 -22.91 -16.91 1.04
CA PRO A 296 -24.14 -16.30 1.51
C PRO A 296 -24.58 -15.24 0.50
N ASP A 297 -25.88 -15.24 0.14
CA ASP A 297 -26.55 -14.38 -0.84
C ASP A 297 -25.77 -13.08 -1.15
N PHE A 298 -25.11 -13.00 -2.31
CA PHE A 298 -24.25 -11.90 -2.78
C PHE A 298 -23.31 -11.32 -1.71
N SER A 299 -22.06 -11.79 -1.69
CA SER A 299 -21.03 -11.27 -0.80
C SER A 299 -20.09 -10.32 -1.56
N TYR A 300 -20.49 -9.06 -1.70
CA TYR A 300 -19.54 -7.98 -1.96
C TYR A 300 -18.81 -7.69 -0.65
N LEU A 301 -17.51 -7.99 -0.61
CA LEU A 301 -16.69 -7.78 0.58
C LEU A 301 -15.93 -6.46 0.41
N ARG A 302 -16.50 -5.42 1.02
CA ARG A 302 -15.75 -4.21 1.30
C ARG A 302 -14.82 -4.42 2.47
N ASP A 303 -13.73 -3.66 2.47
CA ASP A 303 -12.88 -3.49 3.64
C ASP A 303 -12.49 -4.84 4.25
N PHE A 304 -11.89 -5.70 3.41
CA PHE A 304 -11.58 -7.08 3.73
C PHE A 304 -11.01 -7.24 5.15
N ASP A 305 -11.88 -7.63 6.09
CA ASP A 305 -11.54 -7.68 7.50
C ASP A 305 -10.76 -8.97 7.78
N TYR A 306 -9.45 -8.81 7.92
CA TYR A 306 -8.55 -9.91 8.25
C TYR A 306 -8.88 -10.56 9.61
N ALA A 307 -9.52 -9.84 10.54
CA ALA A 307 -9.96 -10.43 11.80
C ALA A 307 -11.07 -11.46 11.57
N ALA A 308 -11.97 -11.21 10.61
CA ALA A 308 -13.06 -12.11 10.27
C ALA A 308 -12.59 -13.42 9.58
N ILE A 309 -11.35 -13.47 9.10
CA ILE A 309 -10.73 -14.69 8.53
C ILE A 309 -10.33 -15.70 9.62
N ALA A 310 -10.01 -15.20 10.83
CA ALA A 310 -9.69 -16.06 11.96
C ALA A 310 -10.90 -16.88 12.43
N ASP A 311 -12.12 -16.39 12.17
CA ASP A 311 -13.36 -17.11 12.44
C ASP A 311 -13.60 -18.21 11.40
N ARG A 312 -13.44 -19.47 11.83
CA ARG A 312 -13.68 -20.64 10.98
C ARG A 312 -15.12 -20.80 10.49
N SER A 313 -16.07 -20.12 11.13
CA SER A 313 -17.47 -20.11 10.71
C SER A 313 -17.74 -19.07 9.63
N SER A 314 -16.84 -18.09 9.46
CA SER A 314 -16.90 -17.09 8.40
C SER A 314 -16.53 -17.72 7.06
N PHE A 315 -17.27 -17.33 6.01
CA PHE A 315 -16.91 -17.66 4.63
C PHE A 315 -15.53 -17.09 4.24
N LEU A 316 -15.09 -16.01 4.88
CA LEU A 316 -13.75 -15.42 4.69
C LEU A 316 -12.61 -16.37 5.08
N HIS A 317 -12.89 -17.37 5.91
CA HIS A 317 -11.91 -18.34 6.35
C HIS A 317 -11.22 -19.10 5.20
N TYR A 318 -11.91 -19.27 4.06
CA TYR A 318 -11.33 -19.93 2.89
C TYR A 318 -10.20 -19.12 2.27
N PHE A 319 -10.20 -17.80 2.42
CA PHE A 319 -9.20 -16.91 1.83
C PHE A 319 -7.97 -16.70 2.71
N ARG A 320 -7.91 -17.36 3.87
CA ARG A 320 -6.79 -17.20 4.81
C ARG A 320 -5.43 -17.53 4.22
N ASP A 321 -5.37 -18.42 3.22
CA ASP A 321 -4.11 -18.81 2.59
C ASP A 321 -3.83 -17.97 1.31
N LEU A 322 -4.76 -17.10 0.89
CA LEU A 322 -4.61 -16.24 -0.29
C LEU A 322 -3.93 -14.91 0.05
N GLN A 323 -3.65 -14.65 1.32
CA GLN A 323 -3.23 -13.35 1.83
C GLN A 323 -1.78 -12.98 1.46
N GLY A 324 -0.97 -13.95 0.99
CA GLY A 324 0.45 -13.76 0.73
C GLY A 324 1.29 -13.67 2.01
N ALA A 325 2.54 -13.24 1.90
CA ALA A 325 3.32 -12.88 3.07
C ALA A 325 2.74 -11.60 3.72
N ASP A 326 2.75 -11.55 5.05
CA ASP A 326 2.32 -10.39 5.86
C ASP A 326 0.92 -9.84 5.57
N TYR A 327 0.02 -10.67 5.05
CA TYR A 327 -1.38 -10.30 4.78
C TYR A 327 -1.52 -9.20 3.71
N GLY A 328 -0.54 -9.06 2.82
CA GLY A 328 -0.49 -7.95 1.85
C GLY A 328 -1.41 -8.10 0.63
N PHE A 329 -1.73 -9.31 0.16
CA PHE A 329 -2.34 -9.50 -1.17
C PHE A 329 -3.70 -8.83 -1.35
N LEU A 330 -4.63 -9.06 -0.42
CA LEU A 330 -5.99 -8.49 -0.49
C LEU A 330 -6.11 -7.14 0.24
N LYS A 331 -5.02 -6.65 0.83
CA LYS A 331 -5.03 -5.38 1.55
C LYS A 331 -5.16 -4.24 0.54
N GLY A 332 -6.07 -3.31 0.82
CA GLY A 332 -6.30 -2.11 0.01
C GLY A 332 -7.30 -2.28 -1.13
N PHE A 333 -7.98 -3.42 -1.21
CA PHE A 333 -8.87 -3.73 -2.31
C PHE A 333 -10.21 -4.25 -1.85
N ASP A 334 -11.23 -3.85 -2.60
CA ASP A 334 -12.51 -4.51 -2.54
C ASP A 334 -12.43 -5.83 -3.29
N LEU A 335 -12.84 -6.88 -2.58
CA LEU A 335 -12.89 -8.21 -3.13
C LEU A 335 -14.32 -8.51 -3.60
N MET A 336 -14.44 -8.65 -4.90
CA MET A 336 -15.70 -8.95 -5.55
C MET A 336 -15.81 -10.46 -5.81
N MET A 337 -16.64 -11.13 -5.02
CA MET A 337 -16.90 -12.57 -5.11
C MET A 337 -18.36 -12.82 -5.44
N PHE A 338 -18.64 -13.83 -6.27
CA PHE A 338 -19.95 -13.91 -6.90
C PHE A 338 -20.59 -15.29 -6.92
N GLU A 339 -21.78 -15.34 -6.32
CA GLU A 339 -22.91 -16.13 -6.81
C GLU A 339 -24.06 -15.14 -7.06
N VAL A 340 -24.25 -14.71 -8.31
CA VAL A 340 -25.27 -13.68 -8.59
C VAL A 340 -26.63 -14.32 -8.84
N LYS A 341 -27.62 -13.86 -8.07
CA LYS A 341 -29.04 -13.88 -8.43
C LYS A 341 -29.30 -12.82 -9.51
N VAL A 342 -30.01 -13.18 -10.58
CA VAL A 342 -30.35 -12.29 -11.71
C VAL A 342 -30.72 -10.86 -11.26
N GLY A 343 -30.06 -9.83 -11.83
CA GLY A 343 -30.27 -8.40 -11.49
C GLY A 343 -28.97 -7.57 -11.49
N CYS A 344 -29.09 -6.25 -11.32
CA CYS A 344 -27.95 -5.31 -11.24
C CYS A 344 -27.85 -4.67 -9.85
N TYR A 345 -26.61 -4.52 -9.38
CA TYR A 345 -26.23 -3.79 -8.17
C TYR A 345 -25.33 -2.61 -8.53
N ARG A 346 -25.48 -1.48 -7.85
CA ARG A 346 -24.71 -0.27 -8.11
C ARG A 346 -23.81 0.02 -6.92
N GLU A 347 -22.55 0.33 -7.19
CA GLU A 347 -21.60 0.79 -6.20
C GLU A 347 -20.93 2.09 -6.64
N ARG A 348 -20.65 3.00 -5.71
CA ARG A 348 -19.98 4.26 -6.02
C ARG A 348 -18.57 4.28 -5.42
N PHE A 349 -17.58 4.55 -6.27
CA PHE A 349 -16.17 4.67 -5.96
C PHE A 349 -15.69 6.08 -6.33
N GLY A 350 -15.81 7.01 -5.37
CA GLY A 350 -15.55 8.43 -5.64
C GLY A 350 -16.49 8.97 -6.72
N ALA A 351 -15.93 9.39 -7.85
CA ALA A 351 -16.69 9.87 -9.01
C ALA A 351 -17.15 8.75 -9.95
N VAL A 352 -16.56 7.55 -9.90
CA VAL A 352 -16.99 6.41 -10.72
C VAL A 352 -18.15 5.68 -10.07
N THR A 353 -19.12 5.27 -10.87
CA THR A 353 -20.08 4.25 -10.47
C THR A 353 -19.73 2.93 -11.14
N VAL A 354 -19.70 1.84 -10.38
CA VAL A 354 -19.57 0.49 -10.92
C VAL A 354 -20.92 -0.22 -10.82
N HIS A 355 -21.50 -0.60 -11.96
CA HIS A 355 -22.68 -1.46 -12.02
C HIS A 355 -22.26 -2.92 -12.18
N MET A 356 -22.75 -3.78 -11.30
CA MET A 356 -22.51 -5.21 -11.29
C MET A 356 -23.79 -5.95 -11.64
N CYS A 357 -23.86 -6.53 -12.84
CA CYS A 357 -25.07 -7.15 -13.37
C CYS A 357 -24.92 -8.67 -13.52
N GLY A 358 -25.77 -9.43 -12.85
CA GLY A 358 -25.93 -10.87 -13.12
C GLY A 358 -26.96 -11.12 -14.19
N VAL A 359 -26.51 -11.75 -15.28
CA VAL A 359 -27.34 -12.01 -16.44
C VAL A 359 -27.68 -13.49 -16.50
N GLY A 360 -28.99 -13.80 -16.56
CA GLY A 360 -29.48 -15.16 -16.69
C GLY A 360 -29.17 -15.75 -18.08
N SER A 361 -29.58 -17.00 -18.28
CA SER A 361 -29.39 -17.69 -19.57
C SER A 361 -30.10 -16.95 -20.73
N GLU A 362 -31.27 -16.36 -20.48
CA GLU A 362 -32.06 -15.65 -21.51
C GLU A 362 -31.50 -14.27 -21.87
N GLY A 363 -30.77 -13.62 -20.95
CA GLY A 363 -30.15 -12.32 -21.19
C GLY A 363 -31.10 -11.13 -21.28
N ASN A 364 -32.30 -11.23 -20.71
CA ASN A 364 -33.29 -10.14 -20.73
C ASN A 364 -32.81 -8.91 -19.94
N GLU A 365 -31.91 -9.12 -18.98
CA GLU A 365 -31.36 -8.09 -18.09
C GLU A 365 -30.37 -7.17 -18.81
N LEU A 366 -29.80 -7.59 -19.94
CA LEU A 366 -28.87 -6.76 -20.71
C LEU A 366 -29.48 -5.43 -21.16
N ARG A 367 -30.81 -5.37 -21.30
CA ARG A 367 -31.50 -4.12 -21.64
C ARG A 367 -31.36 -3.04 -20.58
N GLN A 368 -31.16 -3.41 -19.32
CA GLN A 368 -30.98 -2.46 -18.22
C GLN A 368 -29.64 -1.72 -18.33
N ILE A 369 -28.65 -2.32 -19.01
CA ILE A 369 -27.31 -1.74 -19.17
C ILE A 369 -27.35 -0.48 -20.04
N MET A 370 -28.22 -0.47 -21.06
CA MET A 370 -28.38 0.69 -21.96
C MET A 370 -28.94 1.93 -21.25
N ASP A 371 -29.44 1.80 -20.01
CA ASP A 371 -29.98 2.91 -19.22
C ASP A 371 -28.92 3.52 -18.26
N PHE A 372 -27.68 3.02 -18.25
CA PHE A 372 -26.59 3.55 -17.42
C PHE A 372 -25.87 4.73 -18.08
N ASP A 373 -25.20 5.56 -17.28
CA ASP A 373 -24.51 6.75 -17.77
C ASP A 373 -23.20 6.35 -18.49
N GLU A 374 -22.75 7.13 -19.48
CA GLU A 374 -21.53 6.82 -20.26
C GLU A 374 -20.25 6.78 -19.42
N ASP A 375 -20.25 7.48 -18.28
CA ASP A 375 -19.12 7.54 -17.33
C ASP A 375 -19.16 6.39 -16.29
N ASP A 376 -20.22 5.56 -16.31
CA ASP A 376 -20.34 4.43 -15.40
C ASP A 376 -19.56 3.22 -15.94
N VAL A 377 -18.86 2.51 -15.03
CA VAL A 377 -18.21 1.23 -15.34
C VAL A 377 -19.20 0.09 -15.16
N VAL A 378 -19.41 -0.71 -16.20
CA VAL A 378 -20.37 -1.83 -16.20
C VAL A 378 -19.66 -3.17 -16.23
N VAL A 379 -19.77 -3.91 -15.12
CA VAL A 379 -19.27 -5.28 -14.97
C VAL A 379 -20.43 -6.27 -15.03
N VAL A 380 -20.46 -7.11 -16.07
CA VAL A 380 -21.47 -8.15 -16.29
C VAL A 380 -20.96 -9.52 -15.91
N PHE A 381 -21.65 -10.19 -15.01
CA PHE A 381 -21.42 -11.60 -14.68
C PHE A 381 -22.40 -12.49 -15.44
N ARG A 382 -21.87 -13.43 -16.22
CA ARG A 382 -22.70 -14.27 -17.10
C ARG A 382 -22.42 -15.76 -16.92
N ASP A 383 -23.50 -16.53 -16.80
CA ASP A 383 -23.40 -17.99 -16.71
C ASP A 383 -23.16 -18.63 -18.08
N PHE A 384 -22.03 -19.33 -18.21
CA PHE A 384 -21.66 -20.08 -19.41
C PHE A 384 -21.69 -21.60 -19.20
N ARG A 385 -22.28 -22.10 -18.10
CA ARG A 385 -22.41 -23.53 -17.85
C ARG A 385 -23.09 -24.25 -19.02
N GLY A 386 -22.42 -25.31 -19.47
CA GLY A 386 -22.94 -26.17 -20.54
C GLY A 386 -22.82 -25.57 -21.95
N LEU A 387 -22.24 -24.38 -22.11
CA LEU A 387 -21.99 -23.78 -23.42
C LEU A 387 -20.62 -24.18 -23.96
N SER A 388 -20.52 -24.31 -25.28
CA SER A 388 -19.24 -24.29 -25.97
C SER A 388 -18.60 -22.90 -25.92
N LEU A 389 -17.28 -22.83 -26.09
CA LEU A 389 -16.57 -21.54 -26.15
C LEU A 389 -17.12 -20.63 -27.25
N SER A 390 -17.53 -21.17 -28.39
CA SER A 390 -18.16 -20.40 -29.47
C SER A 390 -19.49 -19.76 -29.05
N GLU A 391 -20.32 -20.48 -28.31
CA GLU A 391 -21.60 -19.96 -27.81
C GLU A 391 -21.35 -18.92 -26.71
N ALA A 392 -20.41 -19.19 -25.80
CA ALA A 392 -20.00 -18.23 -24.79
C ALA A 392 -19.47 -16.93 -25.43
N LYS A 393 -18.68 -17.03 -26.51
CA LYS A 393 -18.20 -15.87 -27.29
C LYS A 393 -19.34 -15.00 -27.82
N VAL A 394 -20.35 -15.60 -28.44
CA VAL A 394 -21.52 -14.87 -28.94
C VAL A 394 -22.22 -14.12 -27.81
N LEU A 395 -22.40 -14.77 -26.67
CA LEU A 395 -23.09 -14.19 -25.52
C LEU A 395 -22.27 -13.11 -24.79
N GLY A 396 -20.96 -13.29 -24.68
CA GLY A 396 -20.05 -12.30 -24.08
C GLY A 396 -19.97 -11.04 -24.92
N ARG A 397 -19.75 -11.18 -26.23
CA ARG A 397 -19.74 -10.05 -27.18
C ARG A 397 -21.05 -9.31 -27.22
N LYS A 398 -22.18 -10.03 -27.13
CA LYS A 398 -23.49 -9.40 -27.01
C LYS A 398 -23.59 -8.52 -25.77
N ALA A 399 -23.05 -8.92 -24.62
CA ALA A 399 -23.10 -8.09 -23.43
C ALA A 399 -22.29 -6.79 -23.61
N VAL A 400 -21.12 -6.88 -24.23
CA VAL A 400 -20.31 -5.69 -24.58
C VAL A 400 -21.03 -4.80 -25.60
N ASP A 401 -21.63 -5.39 -26.63
CA ASP A 401 -22.42 -4.67 -27.63
C ASP A 401 -23.62 -3.90 -27.01
N GLU A 402 -24.06 -4.29 -25.80
CA GLU A 402 -25.16 -3.65 -25.05
C GLU A 402 -24.66 -2.70 -23.95
N GLY A 403 -23.34 -2.42 -23.89
CA GLY A 403 -22.75 -1.42 -23.00
C GLY A 403 -21.95 -1.97 -21.81
N ALA A 404 -21.60 -3.26 -21.81
CA ALA A 404 -20.72 -3.81 -20.76
C ALA A 404 -19.23 -3.52 -21.05
N ASP A 405 -18.52 -2.95 -20.07
CA ASP A 405 -17.07 -2.76 -20.15
C ASP A 405 -16.30 -4.04 -19.83
N VAL A 406 -16.76 -4.78 -18.83
CA VAL A 406 -16.13 -6.04 -18.40
C VAL A 406 -17.18 -7.13 -18.31
N VAL A 407 -16.96 -8.26 -18.97
CA VAL A 407 -17.82 -9.44 -18.90
C VAL A 407 -17.04 -10.58 -18.27
N VAL A 408 -17.53 -11.10 -17.14
CA VAL A 408 -16.93 -12.21 -16.40
C VAL A 408 -17.83 -13.43 -16.48
N GLY A 409 -17.34 -14.44 -17.16
CA GLY A 409 -17.98 -15.73 -17.30
C GLY A 409 -17.86 -16.59 -16.06
N ARG A 410 -18.94 -17.31 -15.74
CA ARG A 410 -19.00 -18.25 -14.62
C ARG A 410 -19.34 -19.67 -15.05
N GLY A 411 -19.04 -20.59 -14.13
CA GLY A 411 -19.46 -21.98 -14.11
C GLY A 411 -18.75 -22.91 -15.09
N LEU A 412 -17.79 -22.40 -15.87
CA LEU A 412 -16.71 -23.24 -16.39
C LEU A 412 -15.69 -23.48 -15.28
N LYS A 413 -15.26 -24.73 -15.11
CA LYS A 413 -14.28 -25.09 -14.07
C LYS A 413 -12.85 -24.71 -14.43
N GLU A 414 -12.57 -24.73 -15.73
CA GLU A 414 -11.26 -24.38 -16.27
C GLU A 414 -11.16 -22.87 -16.49
N ILE A 415 -9.94 -22.35 -16.41
CA ILE A 415 -9.64 -20.97 -16.78
C ILE A 415 -9.94 -20.82 -18.29
N GLY A 416 -10.79 -19.87 -18.62
CA GLY A 416 -11.17 -19.55 -19.99
C GLY A 416 -10.24 -18.49 -20.58
N PRO A 417 -10.25 -18.32 -21.92
CA PRO A 417 -9.49 -17.23 -22.54
C PRO A 417 -10.09 -15.87 -22.16
N MET A 418 -9.31 -14.82 -22.38
CA MET A 418 -9.77 -13.44 -22.36
C MET A 418 -9.78 -12.91 -23.81
N GLU A 419 -10.74 -12.06 -24.16
CA GLU A 419 -10.72 -11.34 -25.44
C GLU A 419 -11.10 -9.87 -25.25
N LEU A 420 -10.50 -9.00 -26.07
CA LEU A 420 -10.94 -7.63 -26.25
C LEU A 420 -11.98 -7.59 -27.38
N TRP A 421 -13.11 -6.93 -27.14
CA TRP A 421 -14.17 -6.77 -28.12
C TRP A 421 -14.70 -5.34 -28.07
N LYS A 422 -14.44 -4.54 -29.12
CA LYS A 422 -14.92 -3.14 -29.24
C LYS A 422 -14.66 -2.27 -27.99
N GLY A 423 -13.51 -2.42 -27.36
CA GLY A 423 -13.13 -1.68 -26.16
C GLY A 423 -13.50 -2.37 -24.85
N GLY A 424 -14.51 -3.23 -24.84
CA GLY A 424 -14.83 -4.06 -23.67
C GLY A 424 -13.98 -5.33 -23.59
N VAL A 425 -13.91 -5.90 -22.39
CA VAL A 425 -13.12 -7.11 -22.07
C VAL A 425 -14.04 -8.26 -21.68
N VAL A 426 -13.84 -9.43 -22.30
CA VAL A 426 -14.60 -10.64 -21.99
C VAL A 426 -13.66 -11.70 -21.43
N ILE A 427 -13.85 -12.04 -20.15
CA ILE A 427 -13.13 -13.08 -19.43
C ILE A 427 -14.06 -14.29 -19.34
N TYR A 428 -13.86 -15.35 -20.14
CA TYR A 428 -14.84 -16.46 -20.20
C TYR A 428 -14.91 -17.31 -18.94
N SER A 429 -13.82 -17.37 -18.16
CA SER A 429 -13.80 -18.03 -16.87
C SER A 429 -12.52 -17.71 -16.12
N LEU A 430 -12.66 -17.34 -14.85
CA LEU A 430 -11.55 -17.21 -13.91
C LEU A 430 -11.20 -18.54 -13.22
N GLY A 431 -11.85 -19.63 -13.61
CA GLY A 431 -11.70 -20.95 -12.98
C GLY A 431 -12.61 -21.13 -11.75
N ASP A 432 -12.42 -22.25 -11.07
CA ASP A 432 -13.22 -22.67 -9.93
C ASP A 432 -12.39 -22.47 -8.65
N PHE A 433 -12.84 -21.62 -7.71
CA PHE A 433 -12.10 -21.23 -6.49
C PHE A 433 -12.49 -22.04 -5.27
N ILE A 434 -13.78 -22.08 -4.96
CA ILE A 434 -14.34 -22.82 -3.81
C ILE A 434 -15.42 -23.73 -4.36
N THR A 435 -15.26 -25.04 -4.25
CA THR A 435 -16.15 -26.02 -4.90
C THR A 435 -16.91 -26.85 -3.86
N ASP A 436 -18.07 -27.42 -4.23
CA ASP A 436 -18.80 -28.42 -3.43
C ASP A 436 -17.89 -29.62 -3.08
N SER A 437 -16.90 -29.90 -3.94
CA SER A 437 -15.90 -30.96 -3.75
C SER A 437 -14.76 -30.55 -2.80
N GLY A 438 -14.51 -29.25 -2.66
CA GLY A 438 -13.56 -28.65 -1.71
C GLY A 438 -14.10 -28.63 -0.29
N LEU A 439 -15.41 -28.41 -0.13
CA LEU A 439 -16.13 -28.64 1.13
C LEU A 439 -16.06 -30.11 1.58
N ALA A 440 -15.93 -31.04 0.63
CA ALA A 440 -15.76 -32.46 0.90
C ALA A 440 -14.30 -32.86 1.26
N LEU A 441 -13.37 -31.92 1.43
CA LEU A 441 -11.96 -32.16 1.79
C LEU A 441 -11.33 -33.30 0.96
N SER A 442 -11.62 -33.39 -0.34
CA SER A 442 -10.98 -34.40 -1.16
C SER A 442 -9.50 -34.02 -1.33
N PRO A 443 -8.54 -34.74 -0.72
CA PRO A 443 -7.15 -34.28 -0.59
C PRO A 443 -6.35 -34.26 -1.91
N ASN A 444 -7.01 -34.53 -3.05
CA ASN A 444 -6.37 -34.73 -4.35
C ASN A 444 -6.96 -33.84 -5.46
N LEU A 445 -7.91 -32.94 -5.18
CA LEU A 445 -8.31 -31.93 -6.17
C LEU A 445 -7.32 -30.76 -6.12
N SER A 446 -6.32 -30.79 -7.00
CA SER A 446 -5.56 -29.59 -7.38
C SER A 446 -6.30 -28.95 -8.55
N SER A 447 -6.94 -27.81 -8.31
CA SER A 447 -7.42 -26.91 -9.36
C SER A 447 -6.62 -25.61 -9.33
N SER A 448 -6.76 -24.84 -10.41
CA SER A 448 -6.16 -23.52 -10.57
C SER A 448 -7.23 -22.50 -10.97
N GLY A 449 -7.12 -21.28 -10.46
CA GLY A 449 -7.96 -20.16 -10.85
C GLY A 449 -7.14 -18.89 -11.04
N VAL A 450 -7.82 -17.81 -11.37
CA VAL A 450 -7.26 -16.48 -11.59
C VAL A 450 -8.01 -15.47 -10.73
N VAL A 451 -7.29 -14.73 -9.90
CA VAL A 451 -7.82 -13.48 -9.33
C VAL A 451 -7.45 -12.40 -10.33
N MET A 452 -8.42 -11.64 -10.81
CA MET A 452 -8.17 -10.56 -11.76
C MET A 452 -8.24 -9.23 -11.02
N GLY A 453 -7.10 -8.57 -10.83
CA GLY A 453 -7.09 -7.14 -10.49
C GLY A 453 -7.58 -6.35 -11.70
N VAL A 454 -8.59 -5.52 -11.52
CA VAL A 454 -9.11 -4.60 -12.52
C VAL A 454 -8.85 -3.20 -12.04
N SER A 455 -8.28 -2.39 -12.93
CA SER A 455 -7.99 -0.99 -12.75
C SER A 455 -8.67 -0.22 -13.87
N TYR A 456 -9.54 0.71 -13.55
CA TYR A 456 -10.05 1.71 -14.49
C TYR A 456 -9.45 3.06 -14.12
N ASP A 457 -8.89 3.78 -15.09
CA ASP A 457 -8.36 5.13 -14.92
C ASP A 457 -8.39 5.86 -16.26
N ASP A 458 -8.84 7.12 -16.28
CA ASP A 458 -8.90 7.97 -17.48
C ASP A 458 -9.50 7.28 -18.73
N GLY A 459 -10.60 6.53 -18.54
CA GLY A 459 -11.26 5.79 -19.62
C GLY A 459 -10.58 4.48 -20.05
N GLU A 460 -9.45 4.13 -19.44
CA GLU A 460 -8.69 2.93 -19.80
C GLU A 460 -8.74 1.85 -18.71
N PHE A 461 -8.88 0.60 -19.14
CA PHE A 461 -8.81 -0.56 -18.26
C PHE A 461 -7.43 -1.23 -18.30
N SER A 462 -6.88 -1.51 -17.12
CA SER A 462 -5.71 -2.35 -16.91
C SER A 462 -6.09 -3.61 -16.12
N PHE A 463 -5.54 -4.75 -16.51
CA PHE A 463 -5.88 -6.07 -15.97
C PHE A 463 -4.65 -6.80 -15.44
N TYR A 464 -4.73 -7.25 -14.19
CA TYR A 464 -3.64 -7.88 -13.45
C TYR A 464 -4.05 -9.30 -13.06
N PRO A 465 -3.75 -10.32 -13.88
CA PRO A 465 -4.10 -11.68 -13.55
C PRO A 465 -3.14 -12.22 -12.48
N PHE A 466 -3.67 -12.73 -11.38
CA PHE A 466 -2.91 -13.41 -10.33
C PHE A 466 -3.27 -14.87 -10.32
N ALA A 467 -2.24 -15.71 -10.51
CA ALA A 467 -2.39 -17.14 -10.43
C ALA A 467 -2.81 -17.59 -9.04
N VAL A 468 -3.80 -18.47 -8.99
CA VAL A 468 -4.24 -19.11 -7.75
C VAL A 468 -4.22 -20.62 -7.92
N LYS A 469 -3.61 -21.30 -6.96
CA LYS A 469 -3.71 -22.74 -6.80
C LYS A 469 -4.65 -23.04 -5.64
N ILE A 470 -5.46 -24.08 -5.78
CA ILE A 470 -6.36 -24.52 -4.71
C ILE A 470 -5.78 -25.78 -4.11
N GLU A 471 -5.43 -25.70 -2.82
CA GLU A 471 -4.85 -26.79 -2.05
C GLU A 471 -5.75 -27.11 -0.87
N ASN A 472 -6.24 -28.35 -0.78
CA ASN A 472 -7.14 -28.78 0.29
C ASN A 472 -8.40 -27.90 0.44
N GLY A 473 -8.88 -27.33 -0.66
CA GLY A 473 -10.04 -26.43 -0.68
C GLY A 473 -9.74 -24.97 -0.32
N TYR A 474 -8.47 -24.59 -0.14
CA TYR A 474 -8.06 -23.21 0.14
C TYR A 474 -7.32 -22.61 -1.05
N PRO A 475 -7.78 -21.46 -1.60
CA PRO A 475 -7.03 -20.71 -2.60
C PRO A 475 -5.71 -20.16 -1.99
N ARG A 476 -4.65 -20.26 -2.79
CA ARG A 476 -3.28 -19.80 -2.49
C ARG A 476 -2.69 -19.14 -3.71
N LEU A 477 -1.86 -18.12 -3.53
CA LEU A 477 -1.12 -17.54 -4.64
C LEU A 477 -0.24 -18.60 -5.31
N GLY A 478 -0.29 -18.61 -6.64
CA GLY A 478 0.58 -19.42 -7.49
C GLY A 478 2.03 -18.96 -7.43
N ASP A 479 2.94 -19.86 -7.76
CA ASP A 479 4.32 -19.48 -8.02
C ASP A 479 4.48 -18.82 -9.40
N SER A 480 5.66 -18.28 -9.68
CA SER A 480 5.99 -17.64 -10.95
C SER A 480 5.84 -18.55 -12.17
N THR A 481 5.95 -19.88 -11.98
CA THR A 481 5.75 -20.85 -13.06
C THR A 481 4.27 -20.93 -13.42
N LEU A 482 3.38 -21.02 -12.43
CA LEU A 482 1.94 -21.00 -12.64
C LEU A 482 1.49 -19.66 -13.23
N GLN A 483 2.05 -18.54 -12.74
CA GLN A 483 1.80 -17.21 -13.27
C GLN A 483 2.14 -17.12 -14.77
N THR A 484 3.32 -17.58 -15.17
CA THR A 484 3.76 -17.59 -16.58
C THR A 484 2.83 -18.44 -17.45
N GLN A 485 2.45 -19.63 -16.97
CA GLN A 485 1.52 -20.50 -17.68
C GLN A 485 0.15 -19.84 -17.86
N MET A 486 -0.31 -19.10 -16.86
CA MET A 486 -1.60 -18.42 -16.90
C MET A 486 -1.61 -17.21 -17.82
N ASN A 487 -0.56 -16.39 -17.80
CA ASN A 487 -0.43 -15.25 -18.72
C ASN A 487 -0.53 -15.72 -20.19
N SER A 488 0.07 -16.88 -20.51
CA SER A 488 -0.02 -17.47 -21.86
C SER A 488 -1.42 -17.96 -22.26
N LYS A 489 -2.29 -18.28 -21.28
CA LYS A 489 -3.65 -18.77 -21.53
C LYS A 489 -4.69 -17.66 -21.65
N LEU A 490 -4.50 -16.58 -20.90
CA LEU A 490 -5.42 -15.45 -20.88
C LEU A 490 -5.28 -14.61 -22.14
N ILE A 491 -4.05 -14.37 -22.59
CA ILE A 491 -3.75 -13.57 -23.79
C ILE A 491 -3.76 -14.50 -25.00
N ALA A 492 -4.95 -14.93 -25.43
CA ALA A 492 -5.14 -15.58 -26.71
C ALA A 492 -5.70 -14.55 -27.70
N ASN A 493 -4.86 -14.12 -28.65
CA ASN A 493 -5.15 -13.15 -29.71
C ASN A 493 -6.55 -13.26 -30.35
#